data_AF-A0AA39YMW4-F1
#
_entry.id   AF-A0AA39YMW4-F1
#
_cell.length_a   1.000
_cell.length_b   1.000
_cell.length_c   1.000
_cell.angle_alpha   90.00
_cell.angle_beta   90.00
_cell.angle_gamma   90.00
#
_symmetry.space_group_name_H-M   'P 1'
#
loop_
_entity.id
_entity.type
_entity.pdbx_description
1 polymer ?
#
loop_
_entity_poly.entity_id
_entity_poly.type
_entity_poly.pdbx_seq_one_letter_code
_entity_poly.pdbx_strand_id
1 'polypeptide(L)'
;MPTLPPHDRHVDVLEMNEAFEEEVNGLFGFAGTLVVYQADGKVYHAVSKARCSSPSEVKAEHLKNVVNIPVSAYRPPASSEITRAPDPLPRDGYSVLAEAKVCEQLMRHPHPNVATYLGCQRTLMQEVNPRNLSKRRSRSSRRATGNYGSMLAGMESGIKHIHSLGLVHNDINPKNVMLDGDRAVLIDLDSCRPVRDSLEGVGRTYEWYDENVQLSVPKNDLDALAEIRAWLGDDCETFQFDE
;
A
#
# COMPACT_ATOMS: atom_id res chain seq x y z
N MET A 1 33.39 13.56 -4.90
CA MET A 1 33.91 12.26 -5.38
C MET A 1 32.84 11.21 -5.08
N PRO A 2 32.26 10.52 -6.07
CA PRO A 2 31.37 9.40 -5.78
C PRO A 2 32.24 8.27 -5.20
N THR A 3 32.10 8.01 -3.91
CA THR A 3 32.77 6.90 -3.23
C THR A 3 32.09 5.61 -3.68
N LEU A 4 32.79 4.81 -4.49
CA LEU A 4 32.38 3.44 -4.82
C LEU A 4 32.25 2.64 -3.51
N PRO A 5 31.15 1.91 -3.29
CA PRO A 5 31.04 1.03 -2.13
C PRO A 5 32.04 -0.15 -2.28
N PRO A 6 32.70 -0.56 -1.18
CA PRO A 6 33.63 -1.68 -1.17
C PRO A 6 32.96 -3.00 -1.59
N HIS A 7 33.74 -3.84 -2.26
CA HIS A 7 33.39 -4.99 -3.09
C HIS A 7 32.70 -6.20 -2.39
N ASP A 8 32.17 -6.05 -1.18
CA ASP A 8 31.66 -7.20 -0.40
C ASP A 8 30.41 -6.87 0.45
N ARG A 9 29.63 -5.87 0.03
CA ARG A 9 28.45 -5.43 0.78
C ARG A 9 27.21 -6.22 0.39
N HIS A 10 26.59 -6.85 1.38
CA HIS A 10 25.23 -7.34 1.28
C HIS A 10 24.30 -6.16 1.00
N VAL A 11 23.59 -6.20 -0.13
CA VAL A 11 22.60 -5.20 -0.52
C VAL A 11 21.22 -5.79 -0.27
N ASP A 12 20.39 -5.05 0.45
CA ASP A 12 19.00 -5.42 0.66
C ASP A 12 18.16 -4.78 -0.44
N VAL A 13 17.72 -5.58 -1.41
CA VAL A 13 16.98 -5.08 -2.58
C VAL A 13 15.54 -4.84 -2.17
N LEU A 14 15.12 -3.57 -2.24
CA LEU A 14 13.76 -3.14 -1.90
C LEU A 14 12.82 -3.27 -3.09
N GLU A 15 13.29 -2.90 -4.29
CA GLU A 15 12.50 -2.93 -5.52
C GLU A 15 13.41 -3.09 -6.74
N MET A 16 12.89 -3.73 -7.80
CA MET A 16 13.59 -3.87 -9.07
C MET A 16 12.62 -3.92 -10.23
N ASN A 17 12.93 -3.15 -11.28
CA ASN A 17 12.10 -3.03 -12.48
C ASN A 17 12.98 -3.06 -13.74
N GLU A 18 12.53 -3.70 -14.81
CA GLU A 18 13.20 -3.62 -16.11
C GLU A 18 12.94 -2.24 -16.75
N ALA A 19 14.01 -1.63 -17.26
CA ALA A 19 13.96 -0.43 -18.07
C ALA A 19 14.17 -0.79 -19.54
N PHE A 20 13.40 -0.16 -20.41
CA PHE A 20 13.45 -0.38 -21.85
C PHE A 20 13.80 0.93 -22.58
N GLU A 21 14.57 0.82 -23.66
CA GLU A 21 14.87 1.94 -24.55
C GLU A 21 13.69 2.22 -25.49
N GLU A 22 13.74 3.37 -26.18
CA GLU A 22 12.67 3.80 -27.09
C GLU A 22 12.36 2.75 -28.16
N GLU A 23 11.10 2.70 -28.55
CA GLU A 23 10.56 1.74 -29.52
C GLU A 23 11.21 1.93 -30.90
N VAL A 24 11.86 0.89 -31.41
CA VAL A 24 12.32 0.84 -32.80
C VAL A 24 11.64 -0.35 -33.47
N ASN A 25 10.74 -0.07 -34.42
CA ASN A 25 9.98 -1.07 -35.19
C ASN A 25 9.13 -2.03 -34.31
N GLY A 26 8.45 -1.52 -33.27
CA GLY A 26 7.57 -2.34 -32.42
C GLY A 26 8.29 -3.23 -31.41
N LEU A 27 9.61 -3.10 -31.26
CA LEU A 27 10.41 -3.87 -30.32
C LEU A 27 11.07 -2.94 -29.30
N PHE A 28 10.82 -3.20 -28.03
CA PHE A 28 11.49 -2.54 -26.91
C PHE A 28 12.80 -3.24 -26.58
N GLY A 29 13.91 -2.51 -26.74
CA GLY A 29 15.23 -3.00 -26.34
C GLY A 29 15.39 -2.93 -24.83
N PHE A 30 15.87 -4.00 -24.19
CA PHE A 30 16.19 -3.95 -22.76
C PHE A 30 17.38 -3.03 -22.49
N ALA A 31 17.16 -1.99 -21.69
CA ALA A 31 18.16 -0.98 -21.35
C ALA A 31 18.97 -1.36 -20.10
N GLY A 32 18.34 -2.08 -19.17
CA GLY A 32 18.89 -2.48 -17.89
C GLY A 32 17.79 -2.79 -16.86
N THR A 33 18.19 -3.23 -15.68
CA THR A 33 17.30 -3.37 -14.53
C THR A 33 17.58 -2.24 -13.55
N LEU A 34 16.58 -1.40 -13.28
CA LEU A 34 16.61 -0.43 -12.20
C LEU A 34 16.49 -1.17 -10.88
N VAL A 35 17.36 -0.85 -9.93
CA VAL A 35 17.41 -1.49 -8.62
C VAL A 35 17.39 -0.40 -7.55
N VAL A 36 16.42 -0.47 -6.65
CA VAL A 36 16.38 0.30 -5.41
C VAL A 36 16.79 -0.63 -4.27
N TYR A 37 17.82 -0.24 -3.52
CA TYR A 37 18.36 -1.09 -2.45
C TYR A 37 18.80 -0.28 -1.25
N GLN A 38 18.83 -0.94 -0.09
CA GLN A 38 19.33 -0.40 1.15
C GLN A 38 20.72 -0.97 1.47
N ALA A 39 21.64 -0.09 1.84
CA ALA A 39 22.97 -0.44 2.32
C ALA A 39 23.42 0.59 3.37
N ASP A 40 24.01 0.14 4.48
CA ASP A 40 24.51 1.00 5.56
C ASP A 40 23.46 2.01 6.09
N GLY A 41 22.19 1.57 6.17
CA GLY A 41 21.08 2.41 6.64
C GLY A 41 20.67 3.53 5.67
N LYS A 42 21.17 3.51 4.44
CA LYS A 42 20.84 4.47 3.37
C LYS A 42 20.20 3.75 2.20
N VAL A 43 19.32 4.47 1.50
CA VAL A 43 18.64 3.98 0.28
C VAL A 43 19.36 4.52 -0.95
N TYR A 44 19.50 3.68 -1.96
CA TYR A 44 20.17 3.98 -3.22
C TYR A 44 19.31 3.53 -4.40
N HIS A 45 19.41 4.24 -5.52
CA HIS A 45 18.99 3.75 -6.83
C HIS A 45 20.23 3.45 -7.67
N ALA A 46 20.17 2.40 -8.48
CA ALA A 46 21.23 2.03 -9.41
C ALA A 46 20.65 1.28 -10.62
N VAL A 47 21.49 1.08 -11.64
CA VAL A 47 21.17 0.32 -12.84
C VAL A 47 22.09 -0.89 -12.94
N SER A 48 21.52 -2.08 -13.07
CA SER A 48 22.21 -3.29 -13.52
C SER A 48 22.07 -3.44 -15.04
N LYS A 49 23.13 -3.88 -15.72
CA LYS A 49 23.06 -4.25 -17.15
C LYS A 49 22.60 -5.69 -17.37
N ALA A 50 22.48 -6.48 -16.30
CA ALA A 50 21.92 -7.82 -16.36
C ALA A 50 20.40 -7.77 -16.12
N ARG A 51 19.67 -8.67 -16.79
CA ARG A 51 18.30 -9.02 -16.40
C ARG A 51 18.37 -9.83 -15.11
N CYS A 52 17.76 -9.33 -14.05
CA CYS A 52 17.67 -10.02 -12.77
C CYS A 52 16.22 -10.47 -12.57
N SER A 53 15.99 -11.77 -12.44
CA SER A 53 14.65 -12.33 -12.20
C SER A 53 14.30 -12.39 -10.72
N SER A 54 15.32 -12.24 -9.85
CA SER A 54 15.17 -12.25 -8.41
C SER A 54 16.12 -11.27 -7.72
N PRO A 55 15.73 -10.74 -6.53
CA PRO A 55 16.59 -9.93 -5.68
C PRO A 55 17.97 -10.54 -5.39
N SER A 56 18.02 -11.86 -5.22
CA SER A 56 19.25 -12.62 -4.95
C SER A 56 20.27 -12.62 -6.10
N GLU A 57 19.83 -12.32 -7.33
CA GLU A 57 20.73 -12.21 -8.49
C GLU A 57 21.44 -10.85 -8.56
N VAL A 58 21.00 -9.87 -7.77
CA VAL A 58 21.66 -8.56 -7.72
C VAL A 58 22.96 -8.67 -6.96
N LYS A 59 24.05 -8.35 -7.66
CA LYS A 59 25.35 -8.18 -7.04
C LYS A 59 25.72 -6.70 -7.04
N ALA A 60 26.15 -6.21 -5.88
CA ALA A 60 26.56 -4.81 -5.70
C ALA A 60 27.63 -4.37 -6.73
N GLU A 61 28.53 -5.28 -7.10
CA GLU A 61 29.59 -5.05 -8.09
C GLU A 61 29.10 -4.78 -9.53
N HIS A 62 27.87 -5.19 -9.85
CA HIS A 62 27.27 -4.98 -11.17
C HIS A 62 26.42 -3.70 -11.25
N LEU A 63 26.18 -3.04 -10.11
CA LEU A 63 25.38 -1.83 -10.03
C LEU A 63 26.17 -0.61 -10.52
N LYS A 64 25.61 0.07 -11.51
CA LYS A 64 26.12 1.31 -12.09
C LYS A 64 25.19 2.46 -11.77
N ASN A 65 25.68 3.70 -11.94
CA ASN A 65 24.91 4.92 -11.68
C ASN A 65 24.29 4.91 -10.27
N VAL A 66 25.06 4.47 -9.29
CA VAL A 66 24.61 4.42 -7.90
C VAL A 66 24.42 5.83 -7.38
N VAL A 67 23.18 6.16 -7.03
CA VAL A 67 22.80 7.47 -6.49
C VAL A 67 22.10 7.24 -5.17
N ASN A 68 22.56 7.96 -4.14
CA ASN A 68 21.89 7.96 -2.86
C ASN A 68 20.55 8.68 -2.98
N ILE A 69 19.47 8.03 -2.56
CA ILE A 69 18.15 8.65 -2.43
C ILE A 69 18.11 9.31 -1.05
N PRO A 70 18.06 10.65 -0.96
CA PRO A 70 18.01 11.31 0.32
C PRO A 70 16.71 10.96 1.04
N VAL A 71 16.75 10.83 2.37
CA VAL A 71 15.57 10.54 3.19
C VAL A 71 14.43 11.49 2.87
N SER A 72 14.72 12.78 2.64
CA SER A 72 13.73 13.78 2.27
C SER A 72 13.00 13.54 0.94
N ALA A 73 13.52 12.70 0.04
CA ALA A 73 12.85 12.40 -1.23
C ALA A 73 11.72 11.37 -1.09
N TYR A 74 11.82 10.45 -0.13
CA TYR A 74 10.80 9.42 0.13
C TYR A 74 10.13 9.54 1.50
N ARG A 75 10.69 10.37 2.38
CA ARG A 75 10.15 10.79 3.67
C ARG A 75 10.40 12.30 3.83
N PRO A 76 9.71 13.13 3.00
CA PRO A 76 9.87 14.58 3.07
C PRO A 76 9.53 15.07 4.49
N PRO A 77 10.32 16.00 5.06
CA PRO A 77 9.93 16.66 6.30
C PRO A 77 8.59 17.35 6.06
N ALA A 78 7.62 17.11 6.95
CA ALA A 78 6.32 17.76 6.89
C ALA A 78 6.52 19.27 6.99
N SER A 79 6.49 19.96 5.85
CA SER A 79 6.52 21.42 5.81
C SER A 79 5.11 21.94 6.01
N SER A 80 4.93 22.88 6.93
CA SER A 80 3.68 23.62 7.11
C SER A 80 3.27 24.44 5.88
N GLU A 81 4.13 24.55 4.88
CA GLU A 81 3.91 25.31 3.65
C GLU A 81 3.48 24.43 2.46
N ILE A 82 3.72 23.10 2.52
CA ILE A 82 3.35 22.17 1.45
C ILE A 82 2.01 21.54 1.81
N THR A 83 0.92 22.25 1.52
CA THR A 83 -0.45 21.68 1.59
C THR A 83 -1.37 22.22 0.51
N ARG A 84 -0.97 23.25 -0.25
CA ARG A 84 -1.78 23.77 -1.33
C ARG A 84 -1.35 23.18 -2.66
N ALA A 85 -2.21 22.33 -3.21
CA ALA A 85 -2.11 21.89 -4.59
C ALA A 85 -2.19 23.12 -5.55
N PRO A 86 -1.58 23.04 -6.75
CA PRO A 86 -1.58 24.14 -7.71
C PRO A 86 -2.99 24.65 -8.03
N ASP A 87 -3.19 25.96 -8.23
CA ASP A 87 -4.46 26.54 -8.68
C ASP A 87 -4.23 27.30 -10.02
N PRO A 88 -4.86 26.88 -11.14
CA PRO A 88 -5.77 25.75 -11.29
C PRO A 88 -5.03 24.41 -11.39
N LEU A 89 -5.74 23.33 -11.08
CA LEU A 89 -5.16 21.99 -11.12
C LEU A 89 -5.09 21.42 -12.54
N PRO A 90 -4.12 20.52 -12.79
CA PRO A 90 -4.11 19.68 -13.97
C PRO A 90 -5.41 18.87 -14.09
N ARG A 91 -5.79 18.52 -15.32
CA ARG A 91 -7.06 17.82 -15.64
C ARG A 91 -7.22 16.47 -14.92
N ASP A 92 -6.11 15.88 -14.47
CA ASP A 92 -6.04 14.59 -13.78
C ASP A 92 -5.90 14.74 -12.25
N GLY A 93 -5.86 15.98 -11.74
CA GLY A 93 -5.63 16.30 -10.31
C GLY A 93 -6.87 16.23 -9.41
N TYR A 94 -8.05 15.92 -9.97
CA TYR A 94 -9.31 15.90 -9.21
C TYR A 94 -9.33 14.79 -8.15
N SER A 95 -8.70 13.63 -8.41
CA SER A 95 -8.59 12.54 -7.42
C SER A 95 -7.69 12.92 -6.25
N VAL A 96 -6.56 13.57 -6.53
CA VAL A 96 -5.57 14.00 -5.53
C VAL A 96 -6.15 15.05 -4.58
N LEU A 97 -7.05 15.93 -5.06
CA LEU A 97 -7.75 16.87 -4.17
C LEU A 97 -8.74 16.20 -3.23
N ALA A 98 -9.48 15.20 -3.72
CA ALA A 98 -10.44 14.49 -2.89
C ALA A 98 -9.71 13.76 -1.76
N GLU A 99 -8.65 13.04 -2.12
CA GLU A 99 -7.73 12.38 -1.19
C GLU A 99 -7.10 13.38 -0.22
N ALA A 100 -6.54 14.50 -0.69
CA ALA A 100 -5.91 15.51 0.16
C ALA A 100 -6.90 16.13 1.17
N LYS A 101 -8.15 16.40 0.76
CA LYS A 101 -9.20 16.91 1.67
C LYS A 101 -9.57 15.90 2.74
N VAL A 102 -9.69 14.62 2.37
CA VAL A 102 -9.92 13.52 3.31
C VAL A 102 -8.76 13.41 4.30
N CYS A 103 -7.53 13.39 3.79
CA CYS A 103 -6.31 13.36 4.59
C CYS A 103 -6.23 14.54 5.56
N GLU A 104 -6.51 15.77 5.13
CA GLU A 104 -6.55 16.93 6.01
C GLU A 104 -7.61 16.79 7.12
N GLN A 105 -8.79 16.29 6.79
CA GLN A 105 -9.86 16.11 7.76
C GLN A 105 -9.49 15.06 8.82
N LEU A 106 -8.91 13.94 8.39
CA LEU A 106 -8.42 12.89 9.29
C LEU A 106 -7.22 13.34 10.12
N MET A 107 -6.32 14.17 9.57
CA MET A 107 -5.21 14.76 10.32
C MET A 107 -5.69 15.71 11.44
N ARG A 108 -6.81 16.42 11.25
CA ARG A 108 -7.42 17.24 12.30
C ARG A 108 -8.08 16.41 13.41
N HIS A 109 -8.42 15.15 13.12
CA HIS A 109 -9.09 14.24 14.04
C HIS A 109 -8.36 12.88 14.07
N PRO A 110 -7.14 12.80 14.65
CA PRO A 110 -6.35 11.58 14.61
C PRO A 110 -6.99 10.44 15.41
N HIS A 111 -6.84 9.21 14.94
CA HIS A 111 -7.30 8.00 15.62
C HIS A 111 -6.21 6.92 15.60
N PRO A 112 -5.99 6.17 16.70
CA PRO A 112 -4.91 5.18 16.80
C PRO A 112 -4.91 4.08 15.73
N ASN A 113 -6.08 3.74 15.16
CA ASN A 113 -6.25 2.72 14.12
C ASN A 113 -6.42 3.31 12.71
N VAL A 114 -6.12 4.59 12.50
CA VAL A 114 -6.12 5.23 11.17
C VAL A 114 -4.79 5.96 11.01
N ALA A 115 -4.09 5.73 9.91
CA ALA A 115 -2.74 6.23 9.74
C ALA A 115 -2.68 7.77 9.72
N THR A 116 -1.68 8.29 10.42
CA THR A 116 -1.27 9.70 10.36
C THR A 116 0.15 9.76 9.79
N TYR A 117 0.29 9.45 8.50
CA TYR A 117 1.54 9.56 7.73
C TYR A 117 2.79 8.96 8.43
N LEU A 118 2.67 7.76 8.98
CA LEU A 118 3.78 6.99 9.53
C LEU A 118 3.78 5.60 8.87
N GLY A 119 4.85 5.27 8.16
CA GLY A 119 5.01 3.97 7.53
C GLY A 119 5.25 2.87 8.55
N CYS A 120 4.59 1.73 8.37
CA CYS A 120 4.86 0.50 9.10
C CYS A 120 5.49 -0.55 8.16
N GLN A 121 6.19 -1.54 8.73
CA GLN A 121 6.97 -2.50 7.94
C GLN A 121 6.15 -3.59 7.25
N ARG A 122 4.98 -3.97 7.77
CA ARG A 122 4.24 -5.16 7.28
C ARG A 122 2.72 -4.95 7.27
N THR A 123 2.07 -5.46 6.23
CA THR A 123 0.61 -5.48 6.09
C THR A 123 0.00 -6.76 6.62
N LEU A 124 -1.30 -6.74 6.91
CA LEU A 124 -2.05 -7.92 7.32
C LEU A 124 -2.00 -9.03 6.26
N MET A 125 -2.03 -8.66 4.97
CA MET A 125 -1.86 -9.61 3.86
C MET A 125 -0.52 -10.35 3.95
N GLN A 126 0.58 -9.62 4.18
CA GLN A 126 1.92 -10.21 4.27
C GLN A 126 2.11 -11.08 5.51
N GLU A 127 1.43 -10.75 6.61
CA GLU A 127 1.47 -11.54 7.84
C GLU A 127 0.71 -12.85 7.69
N VAL A 128 -0.53 -12.78 7.19
CA VAL A 128 -1.46 -13.91 7.18
C VAL A 128 -1.33 -14.78 5.92
N ASN A 129 -0.91 -14.19 4.80
CA ASN A 129 -0.82 -14.84 3.51
C ASN A 129 0.45 -14.44 2.74
N PRO A 130 1.65 -14.73 3.27
CA PRO A 130 2.92 -14.35 2.64
C PRO A 130 3.15 -15.02 1.28
N ARG A 131 2.36 -16.05 0.93
CA ARG A 131 2.42 -16.76 -0.36
C ARG A 131 1.39 -16.26 -1.37
N ASN A 132 0.61 -15.24 -1.03
CA ASN A 132 -0.41 -14.64 -1.88
C ASN A 132 -1.38 -15.67 -2.51
N LEU A 133 -1.84 -16.63 -1.69
CA LEU A 133 -2.84 -17.62 -2.08
C LEU A 133 -4.24 -16.99 -2.14
N SER A 134 -5.20 -17.61 -2.85
CA SER A 134 -6.61 -17.18 -2.80
C SER A 134 -7.17 -17.19 -1.36
N LYS A 135 -8.24 -16.42 -1.07
CA LYS A 135 -8.81 -16.30 0.30
C LYS A 135 -9.14 -17.69 0.86
N ARG A 136 -9.77 -18.56 0.07
CA ARG A 136 -10.10 -19.95 0.40
C ARG A 136 -8.87 -20.80 0.70
N ARG A 137 -7.85 -20.77 -0.18
CA ARG A 137 -6.61 -21.56 0.00
C ARG A 137 -5.80 -21.08 1.20
N SER A 138 -5.68 -19.77 1.39
CA SER A 138 -5.04 -19.16 2.56
C SER A 138 -5.75 -19.58 3.84
N ARG A 139 -7.08 -19.55 3.87
CA ARG A 139 -7.88 -19.97 5.03
C ARG A 139 -7.70 -21.45 5.34
N SER A 140 -7.85 -22.34 4.36
CA SER A 140 -7.73 -23.80 4.56
C SER A 140 -6.31 -24.26 4.92
N SER A 141 -5.28 -23.54 4.50
CA SER A 141 -3.89 -23.88 4.81
C SER A 141 -3.42 -23.37 6.18
N ARG A 142 -4.19 -22.50 6.83
CA ARG A 142 -3.89 -22.01 8.18
C ARG A 142 -4.24 -23.07 9.21
N ARG A 143 -3.24 -23.46 10.01
CA ARG A 143 -3.46 -24.15 11.29
C ARG A 143 -3.99 -23.10 12.26
N ALA A 144 -5.24 -23.23 12.72
CA ALA A 144 -5.93 -22.29 13.60
C ALA A 144 -5.05 -21.82 14.77
N THR A 145 -4.43 -20.63 14.68
CA THR A 145 -3.47 -20.17 15.70
C THR A 145 -3.39 -18.65 15.90
N GLY A 146 -4.23 -17.83 15.27
CA GLY A 146 -4.22 -16.38 15.51
C GLY A 146 -5.47 -15.91 16.26
N ASN A 147 -5.31 -15.37 17.47
CA ASN A 147 -6.38 -14.57 18.09
C ASN A 147 -6.32 -13.15 17.50
N TYR A 148 -7.14 -12.90 16.49
CA TYR A 148 -7.22 -11.61 15.81
C TYR A 148 -8.24 -10.66 16.42
N GLY A 149 -8.84 -10.98 17.57
CA GLY A 149 -9.95 -10.23 18.14
C GLY A 149 -9.62 -8.77 18.45
N SER A 150 -8.44 -8.52 19.05
CA SER A 150 -7.97 -7.15 19.35
C SER A 150 -7.73 -6.33 18.06
N MET A 151 -7.14 -6.97 17.05
CA MET A 151 -6.85 -6.37 15.75
C MET A 151 -8.14 -6.00 15.01
N LEU A 152 -9.09 -6.94 14.93
CA LEU A 152 -10.41 -6.73 14.32
C LEU A 152 -11.21 -5.64 15.04
N ALA A 153 -11.16 -5.60 16.37
CA ALA A 153 -11.77 -4.52 17.14
C ALA A 153 -11.12 -3.16 16.85
N GLY A 154 -9.79 -3.12 16.69
CA GLY A 154 -9.07 -1.93 16.28
C GLY A 154 -9.47 -1.44 14.88
N MET A 155 -9.56 -2.35 13.91
CA MET A 155 -10.06 -2.04 12.56
C MET A 155 -11.47 -1.45 12.60
N GLU A 156 -12.38 -2.09 13.32
CA GLU A 156 -13.76 -1.61 13.47
C GLU A 156 -13.80 -0.21 14.13
N SER A 157 -12.95 0.04 15.13
CA SER A 157 -12.83 1.37 15.75
C SER A 157 -12.35 2.41 14.74
N GLY A 158 -11.35 2.09 13.92
CA GLY A 158 -10.86 2.97 12.86
C GLY A 158 -11.92 3.26 11.79
N ILE A 159 -12.67 2.25 11.35
CA ILE A 159 -13.78 2.40 10.40
C ILE A 159 -14.87 3.31 10.98
N LYS A 160 -15.31 3.07 12.22
CA LYS A 160 -16.31 3.91 12.90
C LYS A 160 -15.85 5.35 13.04
N HIS A 161 -14.56 5.57 13.29
CA HIS A 161 -13.98 6.91 13.34
C HIS A 161 -14.09 7.62 11.99
N ILE A 162 -13.69 6.97 10.89
CA ILE A 162 -13.85 7.50 9.52
C ILE A 162 -15.32 7.84 9.24
N HIS A 163 -16.23 6.93 9.56
CA HIS A 163 -17.68 7.12 9.38
C HIS A 163 -18.22 8.29 10.19
N SER A 164 -17.71 8.52 11.40
CA SER A 164 -18.13 9.65 12.25
C SER A 164 -17.78 11.01 11.65
N LEU A 165 -16.80 11.06 10.72
CA LEU A 165 -16.41 12.26 9.99
C LEU A 165 -17.22 12.47 8.69
N GLY A 166 -18.20 11.60 8.43
CA GLY A 166 -19.03 11.64 7.22
C GLY A 166 -18.35 11.04 5.99
N LEU A 167 -17.30 10.24 6.20
CA LEU A 167 -16.50 9.60 5.16
C LEU A 167 -16.69 8.07 5.18
N VAL A 168 -16.36 7.41 4.08
CA VAL A 168 -16.31 5.95 3.96
C VAL A 168 -15.01 5.61 3.24
N HIS A 169 -14.28 4.58 3.69
CA HIS A 169 -12.99 4.22 3.12
C HIS A 169 -13.11 3.61 1.72
N ASN A 170 -14.13 2.77 1.49
CA ASN A 170 -14.47 2.05 0.26
C ASN A 170 -13.43 1.06 -0.27
N ASP A 171 -12.30 0.86 0.40
CA ASP A 171 -11.26 -0.10 -0.01
C ASP A 171 -10.58 -0.76 1.19
N ILE A 172 -11.41 -1.21 2.14
CA ILE A 172 -10.95 -2.01 3.27
C ILE A 172 -10.56 -3.39 2.74
N ASN A 173 -9.27 -3.73 2.83
CA ASN A 173 -8.75 -5.04 2.47
C ASN A 173 -7.45 -5.30 3.26
N PRO A 174 -6.94 -6.55 3.33
CA PRO A 174 -5.77 -6.86 4.13
C PRO A 174 -4.45 -6.19 3.67
N LYS A 175 -4.36 -5.69 2.44
CA LYS A 175 -3.20 -4.90 2.00
C LYS A 175 -3.24 -3.48 2.58
N ASN A 176 -4.45 -2.96 2.80
CA ASN A 176 -4.70 -1.63 3.36
C ASN A 176 -4.81 -1.62 4.89
N VAL A 177 -4.28 -2.66 5.55
CA VAL A 177 -4.15 -2.76 7.00
C VAL A 177 -2.69 -3.00 7.36
N MET A 178 -2.06 -2.03 8.01
CA MET A 178 -0.72 -2.16 8.57
C MET A 178 -0.76 -2.69 10.01
N LEU A 179 0.26 -3.45 10.41
CA LEU A 179 0.39 -4.01 11.76
C LEU A 179 1.50 -3.30 12.54
N ASP A 180 1.13 -2.49 13.53
CA ASP A 180 2.05 -1.87 14.49
C ASP A 180 1.97 -2.59 15.85
N GLY A 181 2.80 -3.62 16.01
CA GLY A 181 2.67 -4.57 17.12
C GLY A 181 1.32 -5.30 17.04
N ASP A 182 0.53 -5.23 18.11
CA ASP A 182 -0.82 -5.82 18.17
C ASP A 182 -1.91 -4.92 17.56
N ARG A 183 -1.53 -3.78 16.98
CA ARG A 183 -2.46 -2.77 16.48
C ARG A 183 -2.61 -2.85 14.96
N ALA A 184 -3.85 -2.96 14.49
CA ALA A 184 -4.18 -2.71 13.10
C ALA A 184 -4.35 -1.21 12.84
N VAL A 185 -3.72 -0.72 11.78
CA VAL A 185 -3.81 0.67 11.33
C VAL A 185 -4.30 0.67 9.88
N LEU A 186 -5.44 1.33 9.64
CA LEU A 186 -5.98 1.53 8.30
C LEU A 186 -5.12 2.54 7.54
N ILE A 187 -4.77 2.20 6.30
CA ILE A 187 -3.98 3.02 5.37
C ILE A 187 -4.71 3.12 4.03
N ASP A 188 -4.15 3.91 3.12
CA ASP A 188 -4.62 4.07 1.74
C ASP A 188 -6.02 4.70 1.63
N LEU A 189 -6.05 6.02 1.51
CA LEU A 189 -7.29 6.82 1.53
C LEU A 189 -7.73 7.26 0.13
N ASP A 190 -7.13 6.71 -0.92
CA ASP A 190 -7.36 7.12 -2.31
C ASP A 190 -8.81 6.90 -2.74
N SER A 191 -9.43 5.83 -2.22
CA SER A 191 -10.82 5.45 -2.46
C SER A 191 -11.80 6.05 -1.46
N CYS A 192 -11.29 6.78 -0.45
CA CYS A 192 -12.13 7.33 0.59
C CYS A 192 -12.99 8.48 0.05
N ARG A 193 -14.30 8.44 0.33
CA ARG A 193 -15.27 9.41 -0.20
C ARG A 193 -16.26 9.82 0.88
N PRO A 194 -16.84 11.03 0.79
CA PRO A 194 -18.04 11.39 1.53
C PRO A 194 -19.17 10.38 1.34
N VAL A 195 -19.96 10.18 2.40
CA VAL A 195 -21.15 9.34 2.33
C VAL A 195 -22.10 9.85 1.22
N ARG A 196 -22.55 8.93 0.37
CA ARG A 196 -23.39 9.09 -0.84
C ARG A 196 -22.67 9.63 -2.09
N ASP A 197 -21.36 9.85 -2.05
CA ASP A 197 -20.63 10.19 -3.28
C ASP A 197 -20.58 8.99 -4.25
N SER A 198 -20.43 9.31 -5.54
CA SER A 198 -20.27 8.31 -6.59
C SER A 198 -18.96 7.53 -6.44
N LEU A 199 -19.02 6.23 -6.71
CA LEU A 199 -17.86 5.34 -6.81
C LEU A 199 -17.44 5.05 -8.26
N GLU A 200 -18.02 5.75 -9.23
CA GLU A 200 -17.62 5.65 -10.63
C GLU A 200 -16.15 6.06 -10.80
N GLY A 201 -15.35 5.19 -11.43
CA GLY A 201 -13.92 5.43 -11.63
C GLY A 201 -13.06 5.36 -10.37
N VAL A 202 -13.62 4.96 -9.22
CA VAL A 202 -12.87 4.78 -7.98
C VAL A 202 -12.24 3.39 -7.97
N GLY A 203 -10.90 3.35 -7.88
CA GLY A 203 -10.15 2.11 -7.73
C GLY A 203 -10.52 1.40 -6.42
N ARG A 204 -10.84 0.11 -6.49
CA ARG A 204 -11.17 -0.74 -5.34
C ARG A 204 -10.61 -2.13 -5.55
N THR A 205 -10.25 -2.81 -4.48
CA THR A 205 -9.61 -4.12 -4.56
C THR A 205 -10.66 -5.21 -4.79
N TYR A 206 -10.67 -5.79 -6.00
CA TYR A 206 -11.53 -6.93 -6.34
C TYR A 206 -11.46 -8.05 -5.29
N GLU A 207 -12.54 -8.79 -5.10
CA GLU A 207 -12.77 -9.77 -4.03
C GLU A 207 -13.02 -9.19 -2.62
N TRP A 208 -13.00 -7.87 -2.42
CA TRP A 208 -13.18 -7.22 -1.10
C TRP A 208 -14.34 -6.20 -1.05
N TYR A 209 -15.14 -6.11 -2.12
CA TYR A 209 -16.32 -5.24 -2.17
C TYR A 209 -17.37 -5.79 -3.15
N ASP A 210 -18.60 -5.27 -3.08
CA ASP A 210 -19.66 -5.56 -4.05
C ASP A 210 -19.56 -4.62 -5.27
N GLU A 211 -19.26 -5.19 -6.43
CA GLU A 211 -19.11 -4.47 -7.71
C GLU A 211 -20.38 -3.74 -8.17
N ASN A 212 -21.55 -4.19 -7.70
CA ASN A 212 -22.81 -3.54 -8.03
C ASN A 212 -23.01 -2.24 -7.26
N VAL A 213 -22.26 -2.01 -6.17
CA VAL A 213 -22.36 -0.79 -5.38
C VAL A 213 -21.66 0.36 -6.10
N GLN A 214 -22.48 1.36 -6.45
CA GLN A 214 -22.05 2.59 -7.14
C GLN A 214 -21.95 3.80 -6.21
N LEU A 215 -22.33 3.66 -4.94
CA LEU A 215 -22.36 4.77 -3.98
C LEU A 215 -21.52 4.44 -2.75
N SER A 216 -20.88 5.48 -2.23
CA SER A 216 -20.14 5.40 -0.99
C SER A 216 -21.11 5.32 0.19
N VAL A 217 -21.19 4.16 0.84
CA VAL A 217 -22.04 3.97 2.02
C VAL A 217 -21.28 3.21 3.12
N PRO A 218 -21.51 3.52 4.41
CA PRO A 218 -20.81 2.86 5.53
C PRO A 218 -20.82 1.33 5.45
N LYS A 219 -21.87 0.74 4.87
CA LYS A 219 -22.00 -0.70 4.65
C LYS A 219 -20.83 -1.29 3.85
N ASN A 220 -20.26 -0.55 2.90
CA ASN A 220 -19.14 -1.00 2.08
C ASN A 220 -17.95 -1.45 2.93
N ASP A 221 -17.56 -0.63 3.91
CA ASP A 221 -16.44 -0.93 4.81
C ASP A 221 -16.78 -2.04 5.80
N LEU A 222 -18.04 -2.12 6.24
CA LEU A 222 -18.51 -3.12 7.19
C LEU A 222 -18.59 -4.52 6.56
N ASP A 223 -19.03 -4.61 5.30
CA ASP A 223 -19.05 -5.86 4.55
C ASP A 223 -17.63 -6.35 4.29
N ALA A 224 -16.73 -5.44 3.88
CA ALA A 224 -15.32 -5.74 3.71
C ALA A 224 -14.63 -6.19 5.03
N LEU A 225 -14.95 -5.56 6.16
CA LEU A 225 -14.49 -6.02 7.47
C LEU A 225 -15.00 -7.42 7.80
N ALA A 226 -16.26 -7.72 7.51
CA ALA A 226 -16.83 -9.06 7.71
C ALA A 226 -16.16 -10.10 6.78
N GLU A 227 -15.83 -9.74 5.55
CA GLU A 227 -15.03 -10.57 4.65
C GLU A 227 -13.65 -10.88 5.25
N ILE A 228 -12.98 -9.89 5.85
CA ILE A 228 -11.70 -10.09 6.54
C ILE A 228 -11.87 -11.03 7.75
N ARG A 229 -12.96 -10.93 8.52
CA ARG A 229 -13.26 -11.89 9.63
C ARG A 229 -13.39 -13.32 9.12
N ALA A 230 -14.21 -13.52 8.08
CA ALA A 230 -14.39 -14.81 7.43
C ALA A 230 -13.07 -15.36 6.86
N TRP A 231 -12.24 -14.47 6.31
CA TRP A 231 -10.91 -14.81 5.83
C TRP A 231 -10.00 -15.23 6.97
N LEU A 232 -9.96 -14.51 8.09
CA LEU A 232 -9.10 -14.78 9.24
C LEU A 232 -9.43 -16.09 9.97
N GLY A 233 -10.58 -16.70 9.68
CA GLY A 233 -10.98 -18.01 10.21
C GLY A 233 -12.02 -17.91 11.31
N ASP A 234 -12.86 -16.87 11.30
CA ASP A 234 -14.10 -16.90 12.05
C ASP A 234 -15.06 -17.87 11.33
N ASP A 235 -15.03 -19.14 11.74
CA ASP A 235 -15.66 -20.28 11.05
C ASP A 235 -17.20 -20.19 10.92
N CYS A 236 -17.82 -19.20 11.56
CA CYS A 236 -19.24 -18.90 11.44
C CYS A 236 -19.60 -18.09 10.17
N GLU A 237 -18.63 -17.55 9.44
CA GLU A 237 -18.88 -16.63 8.32
C GLU A 237 -18.42 -17.19 6.97
N THR A 238 -19.30 -17.09 5.96
CA THR A 238 -18.98 -17.40 4.56
C THR A 238 -18.46 -16.16 3.84
N PHE A 239 -17.55 -16.34 2.89
CA PHE A 239 -17.14 -15.27 1.98
C PHE A 239 -18.36 -14.72 1.23
N GLN A 240 -18.51 -13.41 1.25
CA GLN A 240 -19.60 -12.66 0.64
C GLN A 240 -19.28 -12.25 -0.80
N PHE A 241 -17.99 -12.04 -1.08
CA PHE A 241 -17.52 -11.61 -2.39
C PHE A 241 -16.87 -12.76 -3.16
N ASP A 242 -17.09 -12.75 -4.46
CA ASP A 242 -16.49 -13.72 -5.36
C ASP A 242 -14.95 -13.63 -5.34
N GLU A 243 -14.32 -14.77 -5.65
CA GLU A 243 -12.88 -14.90 -5.94
C GLU A 243 -12.71 -15.02 -7.45
#